data_AF-A0AAC9Z2V8-F1
#
_entry.id   AF-A0AAC9Z2V8-F1
#
_cell.length_a   1.000
_cell.length_b   1.000
_cell.length_c   1.000
_cell.angle_alpha   90.00
_cell.angle_beta   90.00
_cell.angle_gamma   90.00
#
_symmetry.space_group_name_H-M   'P 1'
#
loop_
_entity.id
_entity.type
_entity.pdbx_description
1 polymer ?
#
loop_
_entity_poly.entity_id
_entity_poly.type
_entity_poly.pdbx_seq_one_letter_code
_entity_poly.pdbx_strand_id
1 'polypeptide(L)'
;MSKIVNLVLFLIIGINIASAQKTDVERMKLKGKPKIVKQVDTDGMYCEYHFDKKGIITKITYTKEGVTDSKTFEYEYDKKGNPVKEYAYYQNELRYYFVNVFDEKGNKINMEEYTSDGKLLSITDY
;
A
#
# COMPACT_ATOMS: atom_id res chain seq x y z
N MET A 1 -10.23 -19.33 -21.75
CA MET A 1 -10.22 -19.40 -20.27
C MET A 1 -8.90 -18.81 -19.78
N SER A 2 -8.82 -17.49 -19.62
CA SER A 2 -7.68 -16.85 -18.95
C SER A 2 -8.12 -16.55 -17.53
N LYS A 3 -7.46 -17.20 -16.57
CA LYS A 3 -7.70 -17.05 -15.14
C LYS A 3 -6.65 -16.07 -14.59
N ILE A 4 -7.13 -14.99 -13.97
CA ILE A 4 -6.42 -14.13 -12.99
C ILE A 4 -5.43 -13.18 -13.71
N VAL A 5 -5.45 -11.86 -13.53
CA VAL A 5 -5.41 -11.09 -12.29
C VAL A 5 -6.25 -9.81 -12.49
N ASN A 6 -7.31 -9.63 -11.69
CA ASN A 6 -7.86 -8.30 -11.47
C ASN A 6 -6.71 -7.43 -10.95
N LEU A 7 -6.37 -6.37 -11.67
CA LEU A 7 -5.54 -5.27 -11.20
C LEU A 7 -6.31 -4.56 -10.08
N VAL A 8 -6.39 -5.21 -8.92
CA VAL A 8 -6.93 -4.60 -7.71
C VAL A 8 -5.84 -3.64 -7.26
N LEU A 9 -6.08 -2.38 -7.55
CA LEU A 9 -5.55 -1.26 -6.79
C LEU A 9 -5.99 -1.50 -5.33
N PHE A 10 -5.20 -2.24 -4.56
CA PHE A 10 -5.33 -2.26 -3.12
C PHE A 10 -4.81 -0.90 -2.62
N LEU A 11 -5.59 0.17 -2.80
CA LEU A 11 -5.92 0.98 -1.63
C LEU A 11 -6.31 -0.06 -0.59
N ILE A 12 -5.62 -0.11 0.53
CA ILE A 12 -5.82 -1.14 1.54
C ILE A 12 -7.26 -1.01 2.04
N ILE A 13 -8.21 -1.63 1.34
CA ILE A 13 -9.62 -1.67 1.71
C ILE A 13 -9.62 -2.59 2.92
N GLY A 14 -9.83 -1.98 4.08
CA GLY A 14 -10.14 -2.68 5.31
C GLY A 14 -11.40 -3.50 5.12
N ILE A 15 -11.25 -4.74 4.66
CA ILE A 15 -12.25 -5.79 4.85
C ILE A 15 -11.60 -6.80 5.79
N ASN A 16 -11.74 -6.58 7.09
CA ASN A 16 -11.50 -7.62 8.08
C ASN A 16 -12.79 -8.45 8.21
N ILE A 17 -12.73 -9.70 7.74
CA ILE A 17 -13.58 -10.77 8.28
C ILE A 17 -12.71 -11.51 9.30
N ALA A 18 -13.21 -11.62 10.54
CA ALA A 18 -12.49 -12.04 11.73
C ALA A 18 -11.64 -13.33 11.57
N SER A 19 -10.32 -13.17 11.78
CA SER A 19 -9.32 -14.09 12.36
C SER A 19 -7.95 -13.48 12.02
N ALA A 20 -6.97 -13.54 12.92
CA ALA A 20 -5.66 -12.87 12.87
C ALA A 20 -5.27 -12.30 11.49
N GLN A 21 -5.09 -10.98 11.41
CA GLN A 21 -4.79 -10.27 10.16
C GLN A 21 -3.54 -10.89 9.52
N LYS A 22 -3.72 -11.65 8.43
CA LYS A 22 -2.62 -12.31 7.70
C LYS A 22 -1.62 -11.25 7.25
N THR A 23 -0.34 -11.56 7.28
CA THR A 23 0.71 -10.71 6.73
C THR A 23 0.57 -10.56 5.21
N ASP A 24 1.19 -9.54 4.61
CA ASP A 24 1.18 -9.39 3.15
C ASP A 24 1.82 -10.58 2.44
N VAL A 25 2.91 -11.12 2.99
CA VAL A 25 3.56 -12.33 2.47
C VAL A 25 2.58 -13.51 2.40
N GLU A 26 1.78 -13.71 3.45
CA GLU A 26 0.76 -14.77 3.49
C GLU A 26 -0.41 -14.48 2.54
N ARG A 27 -0.88 -13.23 2.49
CA ARG A 27 -1.95 -12.81 1.56
C ARG A 27 -1.54 -13.03 0.10
N MET A 28 -0.28 -12.75 -0.22
CA MET A 28 0.32 -12.94 -1.54
C MET A 28 0.77 -14.39 -1.80
N LYS A 29 0.61 -15.31 -0.82
CA LYS A 29 1.00 -16.72 -0.92
C LYS A 29 2.47 -16.93 -1.30
N LEU A 30 3.34 -16.04 -0.82
CA LEU A 30 4.76 -16.08 -1.10
C LEU A 30 5.44 -17.16 -0.25
N LYS A 31 6.49 -17.79 -0.81
CA LYS A 31 7.31 -18.76 -0.07
C LYS A 31 8.39 -18.02 0.73
N GLY A 32 8.57 -18.42 1.99
CA GLY A 32 9.59 -17.84 2.86
C GLY A 32 9.24 -16.45 3.38
N LYS A 33 10.26 -15.66 3.73
CA LYS A 33 10.13 -14.28 4.24
C LYS A 33 10.94 -13.33 3.35
N PRO A 34 10.51 -13.09 2.10
CA PRO A 34 11.25 -12.24 1.19
C PRO A 34 11.28 -10.81 1.72
N LYS A 35 12.40 -10.12 1.51
CA LYS A 35 12.49 -8.67 1.76
C LYS A 35 11.93 -7.85 0.60
N ILE A 36 12.09 -8.36 -0.64
CA ILE A 36 11.67 -7.68 -1.87
C ILE A 36 11.05 -8.71 -2.81
N VAL A 37 9.95 -8.35 -3.45
CA VAL A 37 9.34 -9.10 -4.57
C VAL A 37 9.07 -8.14 -5.73
N LYS A 38 9.41 -8.54 -6.95
CA LYS A 38 9.08 -7.80 -8.17
C LYS A 38 8.08 -8.61 -8.99
N GLN A 39 7.05 -7.95 -9.49
CA GLN A 39 6.03 -8.51 -10.38
C GLN A 39 5.88 -7.61 -11.61
N VAL A 40 5.41 -8.18 -12.70
CA VAL A 40 5.03 -7.44 -13.91
C VAL A 40 3.64 -7.90 -14.32
N ASP A 41 2.76 -6.96 -14.65
CA ASP A 41 1.44 -7.30 -15.19
C ASP A 41 1.48 -7.43 -16.73
N THR A 42 0.32 -7.71 -17.33
CA THR A 42 0.20 -7.90 -18.78
C THR A 42 0.44 -6.62 -19.58
N ASP A 43 0.37 -5.45 -18.93
CA ASP A 43 0.49 -4.13 -19.55
C ASP A 43 1.92 -3.56 -19.40
N GLY A 44 2.86 -4.36 -18.87
CA GLY A 44 4.25 -3.97 -18.65
C GLY A 44 4.45 -3.05 -17.45
N MET A 45 3.49 -3.00 -16.51
CA MET A 45 3.69 -2.32 -15.23
C MET A 45 4.46 -3.22 -14.28
N TYR A 46 5.63 -2.76 -13.85
CA TYR A 46 6.42 -3.40 -12.82
C TYR A 46 6.00 -2.89 -11.44
N CYS A 47 5.72 -3.82 -10.53
CA CYS A 47 5.43 -3.57 -9.13
C CYS A 47 6.53 -4.19 -8.27
N GLU A 48 7.24 -3.37 -7.50
CA GLU A 48 8.23 -3.80 -6.52
C GLU A 48 7.70 -3.61 -5.09
N TYR A 49 7.57 -4.70 -4.34
CA TYR A 49 7.07 -4.74 -2.97
C TYR A 49 8.23 -4.95 -2.00
N HIS A 50 8.33 -4.12 -0.97
CA HIS A 50 9.29 -4.30 0.14
C HIS A 50 8.56 -4.70 1.40
N PHE A 51 9.11 -5.66 2.14
CA PHE A 51 8.50 -6.21 3.34
C PHE A 51 9.39 -6.00 4.57
N ASP A 52 8.76 -5.77 5.71
CA ASP A 52 9.42 -5.82 7.01
C ASP A 52 9.72 -7.27 7.44
N LYS A 53 10.33 -7.45 8.62
CA LYS A 53 10.66 -8.78 9.17
C LYS A 53 9.42 -9.63 9.51
N LYS A 54 8.26 -9.00 9.67
CA LYS A 54 6.98 -9.66 9.93
C LYS A 54 6.28 -10.05 8.63
N GLY A 55 6.76 -9.60 7.47
CA GLY A 55 6.14 -9.85 6.17
C GLY A 55 5.03 -8.87 5.83
N ILE A 56 5.04 -7.67 6.44
CA ILE A 56 4.13 -6.56 6.13
C ILE A 56 4.80 -5.66 5.09
N ILE A 57 4.04 -5.23 4.08
CA ILE A 57 4.54 -4.29 3.08
C ILE A 57 4.91 -2.97 3.76
N THR A 58 6.05 -2.40 3.40
CA THR A 58 6.50 -1.09 3.88
C THR A 58 6.68 -0.08 2.76
N LYS A 59 6.86 -0.58 1.53
CA LYS A 59 7.01 0.22 0.33
C LYS A 59 6.53 -0.53 -0.90
N ILE A 60 5.87 0.19 -1.81
CA ILE A 60 5.51 -0.29 -3.14
C ILE A 60 6.01 0.71 -4.16
N THR A 61 6.69 0.25 -5.21
CA THR A 61 7.10 1.08 -6.33
C THR A 61 6.47 0.55 -7.62
N TYR A 62 5.84 1.45 -8.36
CA TYR A 62 5.27 1.22 -9.69
C TYR A 62 6.14 1.91 -10.73
N THR A 63 6.57 1.16 -11.75
CA THR A 63 7.28 1.70 -12.92
C THR A 63 6.76 1.03 -14.17
N LYS A 64 6.69 1.74 -15.29
CA LYS A 64 6.25 1.16 -16.57
C LYS A 64 7.43 1.06 -17.54
N GLU A 65 7.52 -0.05 -18.27
CA GLU A 65 8.56 -0.21 -19.30
C GLU A 65 8.53 0.97 -20.29
N GLY A 66 9.70 1.50 -20.61
CA GLY A 66 9.84 2.65 -21.51
C GLY A 66 9.37 3.99 -20.95
N VAL A 67 8.97 4.05 -19.67
CA VAL A 67 8.58 5.28 -18.98
C VAL A 67 9.50 5.49 -17.78
N THR A 68 10.10 6.68 -17.68
CA THR A 68 11.02 7.03 -16.59
C THR A 68 10.28 7.33 -15.27
N ASP A 69 8.99 7.64 -15.35
CA ASP A 69 8.16 7.96 -14.20
C ASP A 69 8.00 6.75 -13.28
N SER A 70 8.25 6.98 -11.99
CA SER A 70 7.92 6.05 -10.92
C SER A 70 6.88 6.67 -9.98
N LYS A 71 6.00 5.81 -9.47
CA LYS A 71 5.15 6.14 -8.34
C LYS A 71 5.52 5.23 -7.18
N THR A 72 5.84 5.81 -6.03
CA THR A 72 6.21 5.04 -4.84
C THR A 72 5.27 5.38 -3.70
N PHE A 73 4.89 4.36 -2.94
CA PHE A 73 4.17 4.49 -1.69
C PHE A 73 4.99 3.92 -0.55
N GLU A 74 5.02 4.62 0.58
CA GLU A 74 5.62 4.14 1.84
C GLU A 74 4.59 4.20 2.96
N TYR A 75 4.68 3.26 3.90
CA TYR A 75 3.63 3.04 4.90
C TYR A 75 4.19 3.02 6.32
N GLU A 76 3.51 3.71 7.23
CA GLU A 76 3.70 3.58 8.67
C GLU A 76 2.48 2.92 9.31
N TYR A 77 2.74 2.02 10.25
CA TYR A 77 1.70 1.19 10.86
C TYR A 77 1.59 1.42 12.37
N ASP A 78 0.37 1.34 12.89
CA ASP A 78 0.15 1.24 14.32
C ASP A 78 0.52 -0.16 14.88
N LYS A 79 0.35 -0.35 16.19
CA LYS A 79 0.64 -1.64 16.85
C LYS A 79 -0.30 -2.76 16.43
N LYS A 80 -1.48 -2.44 15.89
CA LYS A 80 -2.47 -3.40 15.39
C LYS A 80 -2.20 -3.79 13.93
N GLY A 81 -1.28 -3.10 13.24
CA GLY A 81 -0.95 -3.34 11.84
C GLY A 81 -1.81 -2.53 10.86
N ASN A 82 -2.47 -1.47 11.32
CA ASN A 82 -3.22 -0.56 10.44
C ASN A 82 -2.28 0.51 9.86
N PRO A 83 -2.35 0.83 8.55
CA PRO A 83 -1.52 1.86 7.92
C PRO A 83 -2.01 3.26 8.32
N VAL A 84 -1.44 3.84 9.37
CA VAL A 84 -1.85 5.15 9.92
C VAL A 84 -1.28 6.32 9.14
N LYS A 85 -0.18 6.11 8.40
CA LYS A 85 0.30 7.07 7.41
C LYS A 85 0.69 6.39 6.11
N GLU A 86 0.42 7.08 5.00
CA GLU A 86 0.81 6.68 3.65
C GLU A 86 1.49 7.87 2.97
N TYR A 87 2.67 7.68 2.40
CA TYR A 87 3.41 8.72 1.69
C TYR A 87 3.44 8.41 0.21
N ALA A 88 3.00 9.35 -0.63
CA ALA A 88 2.95 9.19 -2.07
C ALA A 88 4.04 10.04 -2.75
N TYR A 89 4.97 9.34 -3.40
CA TYR A 89 6.07 9.92 -4.13
C TYR A 89 5.86 9.77 -5.63
N TYR A 90 6.24 10.80 -6.38
CA TYR A 90 6.34 10.75 -7.84
C TYR A 90 7.75 11.13 -8.24
N GLN A 91 8.42 10.27 -9.01
CA GLN A 91 9.85 10.43 -9.34
C GLN A 91 10.73 10.69 -8.10
N ASN A 92 10.47 9.94 -7.02
CA ASN A 92 11.13 10.09 -5.71
C ASN A 92 10.88 11.42 -4.97
N GLU A 93 10.03 12.31 -5.48
CA GLU A 93 9.62 13.51 -4.76
C GLU A 93 8.31 13.26 -4.01
N LEU A 94 8.27 13.58 -2.71
CA LEU A 94 7.04 13.51 -1.93
C LEU A 94 6.04 14.54 -2.48
N ARG A 95 4.86 14.06 -2.90
CA ARG A 95 3.79 14.93 -3.39
C ARG A 95 2.71 15.11 -2.33
N TYR A 96 2.29 14.01 -1.72
CA TYR A 96 1.20 13.98 -0.76
C TYR A 96 1.49 12.98 0.35
N TYR A 97 0.90 13.18 1.51
CA TYR A 97 0.77 12.15 2.53
C TYR A 97 -0.65 12.08 3.06
N PHE A 98 -1.02 10.91 3.54
CA PHE A 98 -2.33 10.61 4.09
C PHE A 98 -2.20 10.23 5.55
N VAL A 99 -3.13 10.70 6.38
CA VAL A 99 -3.29 10.27 7.77
C VAL A 99 -4.61 9.53 7.85
N ASN A 100 -4.56 8.28 8.32
CA ASN A 100 -5.74 7.41 8.40
C ASN A 100 -6.12 7.16 9.86
N VAL A 101 -7.42 7.21 10.14
CA VAL A 101 -7.99 6.86 11.43
C VAL A 101 -8.82 5.59 11.30
N PHE A 102 -8.66 4.68 12.26
CA PHE A 102 -9.36 3.41 12.31
C PHE A 102 -10.15 3.27 13.61
N ASP A 103 -11.30 2.61 13.55
CA ASP A 103 -12.03 2.19 14.73
C ASP A 103 -11.31 1.03 15.45
N GLU A 104 -11.86 0.61 16.60
CA GLU A 104 -11.25 -0.48 17.38
C GLU A 104 -11.19 -1.81 16.65
N LYS A 105 -12.09 -2.03 15.69
CA LYS A 105 -12.21 -3.23 14.85
C LYS A 105 -11.29 -3.19 13.63
N GLY A 106 -10.60 -2.07 13.40
CA GLY A 106 -9.69 -1.88 12.26
C GLY A 106 -10.39 -1.45 10.97
N ASN A 107 -11.61 -0.92 11.06
CA ASN A 107 -12.27 -0.28 9.91
C ASN A 107 -11.74 1.16 9.79
N LYS A 108 -11.35 1.58 8.58
CA LYS A 108 -10.98 2.98 8.33
C LYS A 108 -12.25 3.84 8.46
N ILE A 109 -12.22 4.86 9.31
CA ILE A 109 -13.36 5.76 9.57
C ILE A 109 -13.12 7.17 9.06
N ASN A 110 -11.86 7.57 8.89
CA ASN A 110 -11.49 8.88 8.40
C ASN A 110 -10.12 8.81 7.69
N MET A 111 -9.94 9.67 6.69
CA MET A 111 -8.67 9.90 6.01
C MET A 111 -8.50 11.39 5.74
N GLU A 112 -7.35 11.93 6.14
CA GLU A 112 -6.93 13.30 5.84
C GLU A 112 -5.79 13.24 4.80
N GLU A 113 -5.91 14.05 3.74
CA GLU A 113 -4.90 14.18 2.70
C GLU A 113 -4.18 15.52 2.84
N TYR A 114 -2.86 15.49 2.76
CA TYR A 114 -2.00 16.64 2.87
C TYR A 114 -1.05 16.73 1.68
N THR A 115 -0.76 17.96 1.28
CA THR A 115 0.44 18.30 0.49
C THR A 115 1.73 17.93 1.22
N SER A 116 2.84 17.84 0.50
CA SER A 116 4.15 17.53 1.07
C SER A 116 4.70 18.58 2.05
N ASP A 117 4.22 19.83 2.01
CA ASP A 117 4.51 20.90 2.98
C ASP A 117 3.53 20.93 4.18
N GLY A 118 2.59 19.98 4.25
CA GLY A 118 1.71 19.80 5.40
C GLY A 118 0.42 20.62 5.36
N LYS A 119 0.08 21.24 4.22
CA LYS A 119 -1.24 21.85 4.02
C LYS A 119 -2.28 20.77 3.76
N LEU A 120 -3.34 20.78 4.57
CA LEU A 120 -4.52 19.93 4.40
C LEU A 120 -5.22 20.23 3.07
N LEU A 121 -5.48 19.19 2.29
CA LEU A 121 -6.18 19.25 1.00
C LEU A 121 -7.62 18.75 1.12
N SER A 122 -7.82 17.61 1.77
CA SER A 122 -9.13 16.98 1.86
C SER A 122 -9.27 16.15 3.14
N ILE A 123 -10.51 15.98 3.57
CA ILE A 123 -10.90 15.03 4.62
C ILE A 123 -12.00 14.15 4.02
N THR A 124 -11.88 12.84 4.20
CA THR A 124 -12.88 11.85 3.78
C THR A 124 -13.30 11.01 4.97
N ASP A 125 -14.59 11.02 5.30
CA ASP A 125 -15.21 10.12 6.27
C ASP A 125 -15.85 8.91 5.57
N TYR A 126 -15.86 7.75 6.23
CA TYR A 126 -16.33 6.47 5.69
C TYR A 126 -17.52 5.87 6.44
#